data_AF-A0A0N8PQU1-F1
#
_entry.id   AF-A0A0N8PQU1-F1
#
_cell.length_a   1.000
_cell.length_b   1.000
_cell.length_c   1.000
_cell.angle_alpha   90.00
_cell.angle_beta   90.00
_cell.angle_gamma   90.00
#
_symmetry.space_group_name_H-M   'P 1'
#
loop_
_entity.id
_entity.type
_entity.pdbx_description
1 polymer ?
#
loop_
_entity_poly.entity_id
_entity_poly.type
_entity_poly.pdbx_seq_one_letter_code
_entity_poly.pdbx_strand_id
1 'polypeptide(L)'
;IRARQLLADGAIGSVRHALFRVIGNSRADLSRPWNWWSDAARGGGALGAYGSHQIDLLRFLLQSEVAEVAATLHTFIAERPAENGLRPVTSDDYYSLRLRFANGALATIECSAVARTQEPNSLTLYGAGGSLRWLGGALHHAEASSDFRDITPTAIHALPAGLQGDFPHGTVYLAHALSSYLRGDAGALALGATFADGLSNQRVLDAARESERQGGRYIAL
;
A
#
# COMPACT_ATOMS: atom_id res chain seq x y z
N ILE A 1 -4.18 2.63 -13.07
CA ILE A 1 -4.32 2.10 -14.45
C ILE A 1 -3.18 2.54 -15.37
N ARG A 2 -2.94 3.85 -15.59
CA ARG A 2 -1.88 4.34 -16.50
C ARG A 2 -0.50 3.70 -16.30
N ALA A 3 -0.01 3.63 -15.07
CA ALA A 3 1.29 3.01 -14.83
C ALA A 3 1.32 1.49 -15.10
N ARG A 4 0.22 0.78 -14.86
CA ARG A 4 0.10 -0.65 -15.21
C ARG A 4 0.23 -0.84 -16.73
N GLN A 5 -0.34 0.06 -17.51
CA GLN A 5 -0.18 0.09 -18.97
C GLN A 5 1.28 0.36 -19.36
N LEU A 6 1.91 1.40 -18.80
CA LEU A 6 3.32 1.70 -19.07
C LEU A 6 4.26 0.52 -18.75
N LEU A 7 3.99 -0.21 -17.66
CA LEU A 7 4.73 -1.42 -17.32
C LEU A 7 4.49 -2.54 -18.32
N ALA A 8 3.25 -2.74 -18.78
CA ALA A 8 2.91 -3.72 -19.81
C ALA A 8 3.55 -3.39 -21.17
N ASP A 9 3.63 -2.10 -21.50
CA ASP A 9 4.26 -1.58 -22.73
C ASP A 9 5.80 -1.59 -22.65
N GLY A 10 6.37 -2.01 -21.51
CA GLY A 10 7.81 -2.11 -21.32
C GLY A 10 8.52 -0.76 -21.14
N ALA A 11 7.80 0.31 -20.77
CA ALA A 11 8.34 1.67 -20.68
C ALA A 11 9.59 1.79 -19.79
N ILE A 12 9.73 0.94 -18.77
CA ILE A 12 10.91 0.88 -17.90
C ILE A 12 11.64 -0.47 -17.96
N GLY A 13 11.30 -1.34 -18.93
CA GLY A 13 11.78 -2.72 -18.99
C GLY A 13 11.36 -3.56 -17.78
N SER A 14 12.10 -4.65 -17.50
CA SER A 14 11.85 -5.51 -16.35
C SER A 14 12.12 -4.76 -15.04
N VAL A 15 11.14 -4.75 -14.13
CA VAL A 15 11.28 -4.14 -12.80
C VAL A 15 12.24 -4.98 -11.96
N ARG A 16 13.28 -4.34 -11.42
CA ARG A 16 14.28 -4.98 -10.56
C ARG A 16 13.91 -4.85 -9.09
N HIS A 17 13.55 -3.64 -8.68
CA HIS A 17 13.12 -3.40 -7.30
C HIS A 17 12.16 -2.22 -7.15
N ALA A 18 11.42 -2.21 -6.04
CA ALA A 18 10.47 -1.17 -5.67
C ALA A 18 10.71 -0.64 -4.24
N LEU A 19 10.46 0.64 -4.02
CA LEU A 19 10.48 1.29 -2.70
C LEU A 19 9.13 1.96 -2.45
N PHE A 20 8.45 1.62 -1.36
CA PHE A 20 7.15 2.18 -0.99
C PHE A 20 7.20 2.74 0.44
N ARG A 21 6.99 4.05 0.61
CA ARG A 21 6.96 4.72 1.92
C ARG A 21 5.61 5.41 2.16
N VAL A 22 5.04 5.16 3.33
CA VAL A 22 3.83 5.82 3.85
C VAL A 22 4.12 6.31 5.27
N ILE A 23 4.48 7.59 5.40
CA ILE A 23 4.83 8.21 6.68
C ILE A 23 3.75 9.23 7.04
N GLY A 24 2.97 8.92 8.07
CA GLY A 24 1.81 9.71 8.47
C GLY A 24 1.71 9.87 9.98
N ASN A 25 0.81 10.75 10.37
CA ASN A 25 0.57 11.15 11.76
C ASN A 25 -0.80 10.69 12.30
N SER A 26 -1.48 9.79 11.57
CA SER A 26 -2.86 9.38 11.86
C SER A 26 -3.05 8.81 13.28
N ARG A 27 -1.97 8.31 13.88
CA ARG A 27 -1.92 7.73 15.22
C ARG A 27 -0.89 8.40 16.13
N ALA A 28 -0.23 9.47 15.70
CA ALA A 28 0.84 10.11 16.46
C ALA A 28 0.35 10.86 17.73
N ASP A 29 -0.91 11.31 17.73
CA ASP A 29 -1.50 11.96 18.90
C ASP A 29 -1.77 10.96 20.03
N LEU A 30 -1.19 11.23 21.20
CA LEU A 30 -1.34 10.44 22.41
C LEU A 30 -2.72 10.62 23.05
N SER A 31 -3.42 11.74 22.77
CA SER A 31 -4.76 12.00 23.29
C SER A 31 -5.84 11.16 22.59
N ARG A 32 -5.52 10.57 21.43
CA ARG A 32 -6.46 9.80 20.63
C ARG A 32 -7.01 8.61 21.43
N PRO A 33 -8.33 8.48 21.59
CA PRO A 33 -8.94 7.39 22.35
C PRO A 33 -8.63 6.01 21.79
N TRP A 34 -8.57 5.04 22.70
CA TRP A 34 -8.48 3.63 22.38
C TRP A 34 -9.70 3.17 21.60
N ASN A 35 -9.50 2.42 20.52
CA ASN A 35 -10.59 1.80 19.75
C ASN A 35 -10.16 0.43 19.23
N TRP A 36 -11.02 -0.24 18.44
CA TRP A 36 -10.74 -1.57 17.88
C TRP A 36 -9.41 -1.66 17.14
N TRP A 37 -8.93 -0.55 16.57
CA TRP A 37 -7.67 -0.53 15.84
C TRP A 37 -6.45 -0.67 16.74
N SER A 38 -6.58 -0.35 18.03
CA SER A 38 -5.53 -0.55 19.04
C SER A 38 -5.37 -2.03 19.47
N ASP A 39 -6.22 -2.93 18.96
CA ASP A 39 -6.33 -4.32 19.39
C ASP A 39 -6.02 -5.28 18.25
N ALA A 40 -4.88 -5.97 18.33
CA ALA A 40 -4.47 -6.97 17.35
C ALA A 40 -5.50 -8.11 17.21
N ALA A 41 -6.17 -8.50 18.30
CA ALA A 41 -7.18 -9.58 18.27
C ALA A 41 -8.45 -9.17 17.52
N ARG A 42 -8.66 -7.86 17.30
CA ARG A 42 -9.78 -7.31 16.52
C ARG A 42 -9.35 -6.92 15.10
N GLY A 43 -8.16 -7.31 14.67
CA GLY A 43 -7.60 -6.97 13.36
C GLY A 43 -7.06 -5.54 13.28
N GLY A 44 -6.77 -4.91 14.41
CA GLY A 44 -6.15 -3.59 14.48
C GLY A 44 -4.71 -3.56 13.95
N GLY A 45 -4.18 -2.34 13.80
CA GLY A 45 -2.79 -2.09 13.44
C GLY A 45 -2.55 -1.52 12.05
N ALA A 46 -1.35 -1.00 11.85
CA ALA A 46 -0.91 -0.34 10.62
C ALA A 46 -0.70 -1.34 9.47
N LEU A 47 -0.20 -2.54 9.74
CA LEU A 47 0.04 -3.56 8.73
C LEU A 47 -1.24 -3.96 8.00
N GLY A 48 -2.31 -4.23 8.75
CA GLY A 48 -3.62 -4.56 8.15
C GLY A 48 -4.25 -3.38 7.42
N ALA A 49 -4.17 -2.18 8.01
CA ALA A 49 -4.82 -0.98 7.48
C ALA A 49 -4.12 -0.35 6.28
N TYR A 50 -2.78 -0.44 6.19
CA TYR A 50 -1.99 0.19 5.12
C TYR A 50 -1.23 -0.84 4.29
N GLY A 51 -0.62 -1.84 4.95
CA GLY A 51 0.19 -2.86 4.28
C GLY A 51 -0.59 -3.67 3.26
N SER A 52 -1.86 -3.97 3.53
CA SER A 52 -2.76 -4.64 2.58
C SER A 52 -2.85 -3.88 1.25
N HIS A 53 -3.02 -2.56 1.27
CA HIS A 53 -3.08 -1.73 0.06
C HIS A 53 -1.72 -1.69 -0.67
N GLN A 54 -0.63 -1.62 0.09
CA GLN A 54 0.72 -1.50 -0.48
C GLN A 54 1.17 -2.79 -1.16
N ILE A 55 0.90 -3.94 -0.53
CA ILE A 55 1.19 -5.27 -1.08
C ILE A 55 0.32 -5.53 -2.32
N ASP A 56 -0.99 -5.27 -2.24
CA ASP A 56 -1.90 -5.45 -3.37
C ASP A 56 -1.50 -4.60 -4.58
N LEU A 57 -1.15 -3.32 -4.36
CA LEU A 57 -0.71 -2.43 -5.43
C LEU A 57 0.57 -2.95 -6.11
N LEU A 58 1.54 -3.47 -5.34
CA LEU A 58 2.75 -4.06 -5.92
C LEU A 58 2.45 -5.34 -6.69
N ARG A 59 1.62 -6.25 -6.15
CA ARG A 59 1.16 -7.46 -6.86
C ARG A 59 0.50 -7.08 -8.19
N PHE A 60 -0.38 -6.09 -8.16
CA PHE A 60 -1.06 -5.56 -9.34
C PHE A 60 -0.07 -4.96 -10.35
N LEU A 61 0.87 -4.12 -9.94
CA LEU A 61 1.81 -3.47 -10.85
C LEU A 61 2.83 -4.44 -11.44
N LEU A 62 3.39 -5.33 -10.61
CA LEU A 62 4.43 -6.28 -11.00
C LEU A 62 3.89 -7.53 -11.69
N GLN A 63 2.58 -7.78 -11.60
CA GLN A 63 1.91 -8.99 -12.11
C GLN A 63 2.61 -10.26 -11.63
N SER A 64 2.90 -10.28 -10.35
CA SER A 64 3.59 -11.38 -9.71
C SER A 64 3.10 -11.48 -8.28
N GLU A 65 3.07 -12.71 -7.79
CA GLU A 65 2.84 -12.99 -6.38
C GLU A 65 4.12 -12.76 -5.57
N VAL A 66 3.92 -12.44 -4.30
CA VAL A 66 5.00 -12.43 -3.30
C VAL A 66 5.36 -13.88 -3.01
N ALA A 67 6.65 -14.22 -3.09
CA ALA A 67 7.18 -15.54 -2.79
C ALA A 67 7.72 -15.62 -1.36
N GLU A 68 8.36 -14.55 -0.88
CA GLU A 68 8.87 -14.48 0.50
C GLU A 68 8.70 -13.09 1.09
N VAL A 69 8.48 -13.02 2.41
CA VAL A 69 8.43 -11.76 3.17
C VAL A 69 9.28 -11.86 4.44
N ALA A 70 10.04 -10.80 4.72
CA ALA A 70 10.65 -10.54 6.01
C ALA A 70 10.12 -9.21 6.56
N ALA A 71 9.80 -9.15 7.85
CA ALA A 71 9.09 -8.02 8.43
C ALA A 71 9.60 -7.62 9.82
N THR A 72 9.47 -6.33 10.12
CA THR A 72 9.50 -5.78 11.47
C THR A 72 8.18 -5.07 11.71
N LEU A 73 7.47 -5.43 12.78
CA LEU A 73 6.30 -4.71 13.27
C LEU A 73 6.64 -4.12 14.63
N HIS A 74 6.11 -2.95 14.94
CA HIS A 74 6.36 -2.31 16.23
C HIS A 74 5.17 -1.48 16.71
N THR A 75 5.05 -1.36 18.02
CA THR A 75 4.07 -0.51 18.71
C THR A 75 4.82 0.52 19.53
N PHE A 76 4.97 1.73 19.00
CA PHE A 76 5.61 2.83 19.71
C PHE A 76 4.72 3.42 20.80
N ILE A 77 3.41 3.53 20.56
CA ILE A 77 2.44 4.04 21.54
C ILE A 77 1.76 2.85 22.21
N ALA A 78 2.32 2.44 23.36
CA ALA A 78 1.92 1.22 24.06
C ALA A 78 0.57 1.33 24.82
N GLU A 79 0.07 2.54 25.07
CA GLU A 79 -1.18 2.76 25.81
C GLU A 79 -1.95 3.96 25.25
N ARG A 80 -3.29 3.92 25.36
CA ARG A 80 -4.18 5.03 24.95
C ARG A 80 -5.31 5.29 25.94
N PRO A 81 -5.86 6.52 26.00
CA PRO A 81 -7.01 6.84 26.83
C PRO A 81 -8.25 5.99 26.49
N ALA A 82 -8.91 5.46 27.51
CA ALA A 82 -10.18 4.74 27.46
C ALA A 82 -11.08 5.20 28.62
N GLU A 83 -12.31 4.69 28.70
CA GLU A 83 -13.29 5.10 29.72
C GLU A 83 -12.76 5.00 31.16
N ASN A 84 -11.95 3.98 31.45
CA ASN A 84 -11.42 3.68 32.80
C ASN A 84 -9.90 3.95 32.93
N GLY A 85 -9.37 4.96 32.23
CA GLY A 85 -7.95 5.32 32.28
C GLY A 85 -7.17 4.89 31.04
N LEU A 86 -5.89 4.56 31.18
CA LEU A 86 -5.07 4.07 30.06
C LEU A 86 -5.32 2.59 29.80
N ARG A 87 -5.42 2.23 28.52
CA ARG A 87 -5.56 0.84 28.07
C ARG A 87 -4.41 0.45 27.16
N PRO A 88 -3.84 -0.77 27.32
CA PRO A 88 -2.79 -1.27 26.45
C PRO A 88 -3.19 -1.33 24.97
N VAL A 89 -2.24 -1.01 24.10
CA VAL A 89 -2.30 -1.17 22.65
C VAL A 89 -1.50 -2.42 22.30
N THR A 90 -2.12 -3.38 21.60
CA THR A 90 -1.49 -4.65 21.21
C THR A 90 -1.20 -4.73 19.71
N SER A 91 -1.74 -3.79 18.93
CA SER A 91 -1.54 -3.69 17.49
C SER A 91 -0.30 -2.87 17.13
N ASP A 92 0.29 -3.14 15.97
CA ASP A 92 1.40 -2.35 15.43
C ASP A 92 0.96 -0.95 14.97
N ASP A 93 1.84 0.03 15.12
CA ASP A 93 1.69 1.39 14.61
C ASP A 93 2.83 1.82 13.67
N TYR A 94 3.81 0.93 13.50
CA TYR A 94 4.89 0.97 12.52
C TYR A 94 5.13 -0.43 11.95
N TYR A 95 5.50 -0.49 10.67
CA TYR A 95 6.06 -1.71 10.10
C TYR A 95 7.06 -1.40 8.97
N SER A 96 7.98 -2.33 8.74
CA SER A 96 8.80 -2.40 7.53
C SER A 96 8.82 -3.82 6.98
N LEU A 97 8.71 -3.95 5.65
CA LEU A 97 8.67 -5.22 4.93
C LEU A 97 9.76 -5.26 3.86
N ARG A 98 10.36 -6.43 3.70
CA ARG A 98 11.20 -6.78 2.54
C ARG A 98 10.54 -7.95 1.84
N LEU A 99 10.17 -7.77 0.57
CA LEU A 99 9.44 -8.73 -0.24
C LEU A 99 10.33 -9.25 -1.37
N ARG A 100 10.20 -10.53 -1.67
CA ARG A 100 10.71 -11.16 -2.89
C ARG A 100 9.52 -11.66 -3.70
N PHE A 101 9.42 -11.23 -4.95
CA PHE A 101 8.36 -11.66 -5.87
C PHE A 101 8.81 -12.88 -6.67
N ALA A 102 7.86 -13.71 -7.08
CA ALA A 102 8.11 -14.92 -7.89
C ALA A 102 8.83 -14.61 -9.22
N ASN A 103 8.61 -13.43 -9.80
CA ASN A 103 9.30 -12.96 -11.01
C ASN A 103 10.74 -12.44 -10.76
N GLY A 104 11.24 -12.53 -9.52
CA GLY A 104 12.58 -12.08 -9.13
C GLY A 104 12.69 -10.61 -8.70
N ALA A 105 11.61 -9.82 -8.82
CA ALA A 105 11.63 -8.43 -8.34
C ALA A 105 11.69 -8.38 -6.80
N LEU A 106 12.38 -7.37 -6.28
CA LEU A 106 12.45 -7.09 -4.84
C LEU A 106 11.56 -5.89 -4.49
N ALA A 107 11.02 -5.83 -3.28
CA ALA A 107 10.39 -4.61 -2.80
C ALA A 107 10.67 -4.34 -1.33
N THR A 108 10.79 -3.07 -0.98
CA THR A 108 10.82 -2.61 0.41
C THR A 108 9.63 -1.72 0.66
N ILE A 109 8.90 -2.01 1.74
CA ILE A 109 7.78 -1.19 2.21
C ILE A 109 8.12 -0.67 3.60
N GLU A 110 7.87 0.61 3.85
CA GLU A 110 7.94 1.20 5.19
C GLU A 110 6.69 2.02 5.46
N CYS A 111 6.13 1.84 6.66
CA CYS A 111 5.00 2.61 7.12
C CYS A 111 5.17 3.03 8.57
N SER A 112 4.89 4.30 8.85
CA SER A 112 4.73 4.83 10.20
C SER A 112 3.41 5.57 10.29
N ALA A 113 2.54 5.17 11.22
CA ALA A 113 1.32 5.90 11.54
C ALA A 113 1.53 6.93 12.67
N VAL A 114 2.73 6.94 13.28
CA VAL A 114 3.05 7.68 14.50
C VAL A 114 4.10 8.78 14.30
N ALA A 115 4.49 9.06 13.06
CA ALA A 115 5.32 10.22 12.76
C ALA A 115 4.57 11.50 13.13
N ARG A 116 5.25 12.52 13.69
CA ARG A 116 4.61 13.80 14.01
C ARG A 116 4.38 14.67 12.77
N THR A 117 5.13 14.43 11.71
CA THR A 117 5.01 15.11 10.42
C THR A 117 4.60 14.11 9.35
N GLN A 118 3.60 14.48 8.55
CA GLN A 118 3.17 13.69 7.41
C GLN A 118 4.07 13.98 6.21
N GLU A 119 4.61 12.93 5.57
CA GLU A 119 5.30 13.04 4.28
C GLU A 119 4.33 12.70 3.14
N PRO A 120 4.58 13.20 1.91
CA PRO A 120 3.90 12.68 0.73
C PRO A 120 4.14 11.18 0.59
N ASN A 121 3.07 10.41 0.37
CA ASN A 121 3.19 8.99 0.04
C ASN A 121 4.07 8.82 -1.21
N SER A 122 4.95 7.81 -1.20
CA SER A 122 5.84 7.56 -2.32
C SER A 122 5.93 6.09 -2.67
N LEU A 123 5.91 5.81 -3.97
CA LEU A 123 6.23 4.50 -4.54
C LEU A 123 7.14 4.73 -5.73
N THR A 124 8.33 4.11 -5.74
CA THR A 124 9.21 4.13 -6.91
C THR A 124 9.49 2.71 -7.38
N LEU A 125 9.32 2.48 -8.68
CA LEU A 125 9.69 1.25 -9.38
C LEU A 125 10.94 1.53 -10.21
N TYR A 126 11.97 0.72 -10.02
CA TYR A 126 13.23 0.82 -10.76
C TYR A 126 13.34 -0.36 -11.71
N GLY A 127 13.24 -0.08 -13.00
CA GLY A 127 13.37 -1.06 -14.06
C GLY A 127 14.72 -1.03 -14.75
N ALA A 128 14.93 -1.96 -15.68
CA ALA A 128 16.15 -2.05 -16.46
C ALA A 128 16.34 -0.87 -17.45
N GLY A 129 15.24 -0.26 -17.91
CA GLY A 129 15.23 0.81 -18.91
C GLY A 129 14.80 2.18 -18.39
N GLY A 130 14.36 2.29 -17.13
CA GLY A 130 13.84 3.53 -16.59
C GLY A 130 13.25 3.37 -15.19
N SER A 131 12.49 4.36 -14.75
CA SER A 131 11.80 4.36 -13.45
C SER A 131 10.43 5.01 -13.52
N LEU A 132 9.50 4.48 -12.74
CA LEU A 132 8.19 5.10 -12.48
C LEU A 132 8.13 5.50 -11.01
N ARG A 133 7.58 6.68 -10.73
CA ARG A 133 7.49 7.20 -9.37
C ARG A 133 6.16 7.87 -9.11
N TRP A 134 5.48 7.43 -8.06
CA TRP A 134 4.42 8.19 -7.42
C TRP A 134 4.99 8.99 -6.26
N LEU A 135 4.62 10.26 -6.18
CA LEU A 135 4.95 11.14 -5.08
C LEU A 135 3.79 12.09 -4.83
N GLY A 136 3.11 11.96 -3.69
CA GLY A 136 2.00 12.84 -3.31
C GLY A 136 0.88 12.91 -4.37
N GLY A 137 0.49 11.77 -4.92
CA GLY A 137 -0.58 11.67 -5.93
C GLY A 137 -0.10 11.81 -7.38
N ALA A 138 1.05 12.43 -7.63
CA ALA A 138 1.58 12.64 -8.97
C ALA A 138 2.40 11.45 -9.48
N LEU A 139 2.15 11.01 -10.72
CA LEU A 139 2.89 9.96 -11.41
C LEU A 139 3.99 10.58 -12.29
N HIS A 140 5.21 10.10 -12.13
CA HIS A 140 6.37 10.53 -12.88
C HIS A 140 7.03 9.36 -13.60
N HIS A 141 7.70 9.67 -14.71
CA HIS A 141 8.50 8.72 -15.49
C HIS A 141 9.88 9.29 -15.76
N ALA A 142 10.90 8.44 -15.65
CA ALA A 142 12.27 8.74 -16.06
C ALA A 142 12.77 7.61 -16.96
N GLU A 143 13.32 7.96 -18.12
CA GLU A 143 14.13 7.04 -18.93
C GLU A 143 15.51 6.84 -18.27
N ALA A 144 16.28 5.86 -18.76
CA ALA A 144 17.65 5.63 -18.29
C ALA A 144 18.48 6.92 -18.29
N SER A 145 19.13 7.21 -17.16
CA SER A 145 20.00 8.39 -16.97
C SER A 145 19.32 9.75 -17.22
N SER A 146 17.98 9.81 -17.11
CA SER A 146 17.20 11.04 -17.27
C SER A 146 16.51 11.46 -15.99
N ASP A 147 16.10 12.72 -15.92
CA ASP A 147 15.27 13.23 -14.82
C ASP A 147 13.82 12.73 -14.92
N PHE A 148 13.16 12.66 -13.76
CA PHE A 148 11.75 12.37 -13.67
C PHE A 148 10.91 13.50 -14.25
N ARG A 149 9.98 13.15 -15.14
CA ARG A 149 8.98 14.05 -15.72
C ARG A 149 7.59 13.67 -15.23
N ASP A 150 6.78 14.66 -14.89
CA ASP A 150 5.38 14.46 -14.52
C ASP A 150 4.60 13.98 -15.75
N ILE A 151 3.93 12.85 -15.60
CA ILE A 151 3.07 12.21 -16.59
C ILE A 151 1.69 11.87 -15.99
N THR A 152 1.32 12.58 -14.93
CA THR A 152 0.06 12.38 -14.21
C THR A 152 -1.11 12.51 -15.19
N PRO A 153 -1.91 11.44 -15.37
CA PRO A 153 -3.04 11.51 -16.28
C PRO A 153 -4.10 12.46 -15.73
N THR A 154 -4.76 13.20 -16.62
CA THR A 154 -5.95 13.96 -16.28
C THR A 154 -7.01 13.02 -15.72
N ALA A 155 -7.61 13.40 -14.59
CA ALA A 155 -8.69 12.61 -13.99
C ALA A 155 -9.89 12.55 -14.95
N ILE A 156 -10.37 11.34 -15.23
CA ILE A 156 -11.56 11.11 -16.08
C ILE A 156 -12.87 11.40 -15.35
N HIS A 157 -12.86 11.35 -14.02
CA HIS A 157 -13.99 11.67 -13.16
C HIS A 157 -13.57 12.74 -12.16
N ALA A 158 -14.33 13.83 -12.11
CA ALA A 158 -14.15 14.87 -11.10
C ALA A 158 -14.55 14.34 -9.71
N LEU A 159 -13.87 14.82 -8.68
CA LEU A 159 -14.32 14.57 -7.32
C LEU A 159 -15.62 15.36 -7.05
N PRO A 160 -16.61 14.76 -6.37
CA PRO A 160 -17.74 15.48 -5.83
C PRO A 160 -17.32 16.66 -4.94
N ALA A 161 -18.15 17.70 -4.91
CA ALA A 161 -17.91 18.86 -4.06
C ALA A 161 -17.72 18.44 -2.58
N GLY A 162 -16.68 18.97 -1.94
CA GLY A 162 -16.35 18.68 -0.54
C GLY A 162 -15.39 17.51 -0.32
N LEU A 163 -15.07 16.72 -1.35
CA LEU A 163 -14.02 15.70 -1.27
C LEU A 163 -12.69 16.22 -1.82
N GLN A 164 -11.61 15.95 -1.10
CA GLN A 164 -10.25 16.38 -1.44
C GLN A 164 -9.22 15.30 -1.08
N GLY A 165 -8.06 15.36 -1.74
CA GLY A 165 -6.94 14.44 -1.54
C GLY A 165 -7.02 13.18 -2.40
N ASP A 166 -6.01 12.32 -2.27
CA ASP A 166 -5.82 11.15 -3.15
C ASP A 166 -6.83 10.02 -2.87
N PHE A 167 -7.21 9.83 -1.62
CA PHE A 167 -8.04 8.70 -1.20
C PHE A 167 -9.42 8.67 -1.86
N PRO A 168 -10.19 9.79 -1.92
CA PRO A 168 -11.49 9.80 -2.59
C PRO A 168 -11.48 9.41 -4.07
N HIS A 169 -10.36 9.61 -4.79
CA HIS A 169 -10.29 9.26 -6.21
C HIS A 169 -10.53 7.76 -6.43
N GLY A 170 -9.91 6.89 -5.64
CA GLY A 170 -10.10 5.43 -5.77
C GLY A 170 -11.57 5.04 -5.62
N THR A 171 -12.26 5.59 -4.63
CA THR A 171 -13.67 5.33 -4.35
C THR A 171 -14.59 5.83 -5.48
N VAL A 172 -14.34 7.03 -6.02
CA VAL A 172 -15.12 7.57 -7.13
C VAL A 172 -14.98 6.68 -8.37
N TYR A 173 -13.76 6.28 -8.72
CA TYR A 173 -13.51 5.40 -9.87
C TYR A 173 -14.17 4.03 -9.68
N LEU A 174 -14.09 3.44 -8.48
CA LEU A 174 -14.77 2.19 -8.17
C LEU A 174 -16.30 2.33 -8.30
N ALA A 175 -16.88 3.44 -7.82
CA ALA A 175 -18.31 3.69 -7.94
C ALA A 175 -18.76 3.80 -9.41
N HIS A 176 -17.99 4.48 -10.26
CA HIS A 176 -18.26 4.55 -11.69
C HIS A 176 -18.12 3.19 -12.38
N ALA A 177 -17.08 2.41 -12.03
CA ALA A 177 -16.89 1.07 -12.56
C ALA A 177 -18.05 0.13 -12.15
N LEU A 178 -18.46 0.14 -10.89
CA LEU A 178 -19.60 -0.62 -10.39
C LEU A 178 -20.90 -0.19 -11.06
N SER A 179 -21.11 1.12 -11.22
CA SER A 179 -22.29 1.66 -11.90
C SER A 179 -22.36 1.23 -13.36
N SER A 180 -21.22 1.14 -14.05
CA SER A 180 -21.13 0.66 -15.44
C SER A 180 -21.38 -0.84 -15.53
N TYR A 181 -20.83 -1.62 -14.60
CA TYR A 181 -21.08 -3.06 -14.48
C TYR A 181 -22.57 -3.37 -14.29
N LEU A 182 -23.24 -2.65 -13.38
CA LEU A 182 -24.68 -2.80 -13.14
C LEU A 182 -25.55 -2.40 -14.35
N ARG A 183 -25.02 -1.58 -15.27
CA ARG A 183 -25.67 -1.22 -16.53
C ARG A 183 -25.38 -2.21 -17.67
N GLY A 184 -24.64 -3.29 -17.41
CA GLY A 184 -24.39 -4.37 -18.37
C GLY A 184 -22.97 -4.41 -18.95
N ASP A 185 -22.07 -3.50 -18.58
CA ASP A 185 -20.67 -3.58 -18.96
C ASP A 185 -19.90 -4.51 -18.02
N ALA A 186 -19.94 -5.82 -18.29
CA ALA A 186 -19.23 -6.81 -17.51
C ALA A 186 -17.70 -6.56 -17.46
N GLY A 187 -17.14 -5.83 -18.42
CA GLY A 187 -15.72 -5.48 -18.48
C GLY A 187 -15.31 -4.35 -17.54
N ALA A 188 -16.27 -3.57 -17.01
CA ALA A 188 -15.99 -2.39 -16.19
C ALA A 188 -15.20 -2.69 -14.90
N LEU A 189 -15.32 -3.92 -14.38
CA LEU A 189 -14.61 -4.39 -13.18
C LEU A 189 -13.47 -5.36 -13.49
N ALA A 190 -13.06 -5.52 -14.75
CA ALA A 190 -12.06 -6.51 -15.16
C ALA A 190 -10.68 -6.33 -14.51
N LEU A 191 -10.35 -5.11 -14.06
CA LEU A 191 -9.10 -4.80 -13.35
C LEU A 191 -9.28 -4.74 -11.82
N GLY A 192 -10.48 -5.04 -11.31
CA GLY A 192 -10.75 -5.06 -9.87
C GLY A 192 -10.16 -6.28 -9.19
N ALA A 193 -9.69 -6.11 -7.96
CA ALA A 193 -9.27 -7.22 -7.12
C ALA A 193 -10.46 -8.15 -6.80
N THR A 194 -10.19 -9.46 -6.80
CA THR A 194 -11.15 -10.51 -6.46
C THR A 194 -10.98 -10.99 -5.02
N PHE A 195 -11.86 -11.89 -4.55
CA PHE A 195 -11.64 -12.56 -3.26
C PHE A 195 -10.39 -13.45 -3.26
N ALA A 196 -9.98 -14.00 -4.41
CA ALA A 196 -8.72 -14.73 -4.52
C ALA A 196 -7.53 -13.79 -4.29
N ASP A 197 -7.57 -12.58 -4.83
CA ASP A 197 -6.55 -11.57 -4.58
C ASP A 197 -6.51 -11.15 -3.11
N GLY A 198 -7.69 -10.99 -2.50
CA GLY A 198 -7.80 -10.73 -1.06
C GLY A 198 -7.16 -11.83 -0.21
N LEU A 199 -7.40 -13.10 -0.55
CA LEU A 199 -6.78 -14.24 0.14
C LEU A 199 -5.26 -14.28 -0.05
N SER A 200 -4.77 -14.08 -1.28
CA SER A 200 -3.33 -14.00 -1.55
C SER A 200 -2.67 -12.89 -0.75
N ASN A 201 -3.29 -11.71 -0.71
CA ASN A 201 -2.81 -10.58 0.09
C ASN A 201 -2.80 -10.90 1.59
N GLN A 202 -3.87 -11.51 2.09
CA GLN A 202 -3.98 -11.93 3.50
C GLN A 202 -2.86 -12.89 3.90
N ARG A 203 -2.50 -13.85 3.03
CA ARG A 203 -1.36 -14.77 3.27
C ARG A 203 -0.05 -14.01 3.46
N VAL A 204 0.20 -12.95 2.69
CA VAL A 204 1.40 -12.10 2.86
C VAL A 204 1.39 -11.40 4.21
N LEU A 205 0.24 -10.87 4.64
CA LEU A 205 0.11 -10.20 5.95
C LEU A 205 0.37 -11.18 7.11
N ASP A 206 -0.14 -12.39 7.01
CA ASP A 206 0.04 -13.42 8.04
C ASP A 206 1.49 -13.93 8.07
N ALA A 207 2.13 -14.10 6.91
CA ALA A 207 3.55 -14.40 6.81
C ALA A 207 4.44 -13.28 7.35
N ALA A 208 4.06 -12.01 7.18
CA ALA A 208 4.77 -10.87 7.77
C ALA A 208 4.71 -10.90 9.29
N ARG A 209 3.55 -11.20 9.87
CA ARG A 209 3.41 -11.39 11.33
C ARG A 209 4.23 -12.58 11.83
N GLU A 210 4.28 -13.67 11.07
CA GLU A 210 5.12 -14.82 11.42
C GLU A 210 6.61 -14.48 11.32
N SER A 211 7.02 -13.68 10.34
CA SER A 211 8.40 -13.22 10.22
C SER A 211 8.84 -12.45 11.46
N GLU A 212 8.01 -11.51 11.94
CA GLU A 212 8.33 -10.72 13.13
C GLU A 212 8.47 -11.61 14.38
N ARG A 213 7.53 -12.53 14.61
CA ARG A 213 7.60 -13.50 15.72
C ARG A 213 8.87 -14.34 15.71
N GLN A 214 9.46 -14.53 14.54
CA GLN A 214 10.68 -15.31 14.34
C GLN A 214 11.93 -14.44 14.13
N GLY A 215 11.93 -13.22 14.66
CA GLY A 215 13.10 -12.33 14.65
C GLY A 215 13.38 -11.68 13.30
N GLY A 216 12.37 -11.49 12.46
CA GLY A 216 12.47 -10.79 11.18
C GLY A 216 13.12 -11.60 10.05
N ARG A 217 13.14 -12.93 10.15
CA ARG A 217 13.63 -13.82 9.08
C ARG A 217 12.60 -13.93 7.95
N TYR A 218 13.05 -14.30 6.74
CA TYR A 218 12.15 -14.55 5.61
C TYR A 218 11.23 -15.75 5.87
N ILE A 219 9.96 -15.57 5.51
CA ILE A 219 8.90 -16.59 5.48
C ILE A 219 8.44 -16.75 4.03
N ALA A 220 8.43 -17.99 3.55
CA ALA A 220 7.91 -18.35 2.23
C ALA A 220 6.38 -18.45 2.23
N LEU A 221 5.76 -18.18 1.08
CA LEU A 221 4.30 -18.16 0.86
C LEU A 221 3.80 -19.36 0.06
#